data_AF-A0A0D6B6Y8-F1
#
_entry.id   AF-A0A0D6B6Y8-F1
#
_cell.length_a   1.000
_cell.length_b   1.000
_cell.length_c   1.000
_cell.angle_alpha   90.00
_cell.angle_beta   90.00
_cell.angle_gamma   90.00
#
_symmetry.space_group_name_H-M   'P 1'
#
loop_
_entity.id
_entity.type
_entity.pdbx_description
1 polymer ?
#
loop_
_entity_poly.entity_id
_entity_poly.type
_entity_poly.pdbx_seq_one_letter_code
_entity_poly.pdbx_strand_id
1 'polypeptide(L)'
;MPESSVSVPKADPAERLTEFALEALLASPEGWRSFARDSVFDCPDAPPLALIFALVNASAQIEAIFSEGSPARTAAQNGFRLAGLLSADLYAMQSLGLPHARAADFSDYWHSSDPYFLTL
;
A
#
# COMPACT_ATOMS: atom_id res chain seq x y z
N MET A 1 -10.61 37.89 -21.88
CA MET A 1 -10.86 36.46 -21.62
C MET A 1 -9.49 35.80 -21.46
N PRO A 2 -9.02 35.53 -20.24
CA PRO A 2 -7.79 34.79 -20.06
C PRO A 2 -8.07 33.29 -20.17
N GLU A 3 -7.25 32.59 -20.96
CA GLU A 3 -7.30 31.14 -21.13
C GLU A 3 -7.01 30.47 -19.79
N SER A 4 -8.00 29.74 -19.27
CA SER A 4 -7.81 28.90 -18.08
C SER A 4 -6.91 27.73 -18.47
N SER A 5 -5.68 27.75 -17.98
CA SER A 5 -4.75 26.64 -18.11
C SER A 5 -5.34 25.43 -17.36
N VAL A 6 -5.85 24.45 -18.10
CA VAL A 6 -6.25 23.16 -17.54
C VAL A 6 -4.99 22.49 -17.02
N SER A 7 -4.82 22.50 -15.70
CA SER A 7 -3.84 21.65 -15.04
C SER A 7 -4.19 20.20 -15.37
N VAL A 8 -3.32 19.52 -16.12
CA VAL A 8 -3.40 18.06 -16.24
C VAL A 8 -3.39 17.50 -14.81
N PRO A 9 -4.39 16.72 -14.38
CA PRO A 9 -4.36 16.13 -13.04
C PRO A 9 -3.11 15.26 -12.97
N LYS A 10 -2.24 15.55 -12.00
CA LYS A 10 -1.12 14.68 -11.65
C LYS A 10 -1.70 13.28 -11.39
N ALA A 11 -1.12 12.24 -12.00
CA ALA A 11 -1.58 10.86 -11.84
C ALA A 11 -1.84 10.57 -10.35
N ASP A 12 -3.00 9.97 -10.06
CA ASP A 12 -3.39 9.66 -8.69
C ASP A 12 -2.33 8.75 -8.08
N PRO A 13 -1.66 9.13 -6.97
CA PRO A 13 -0.68 8.27 -6.31
C PRO A 13 -1.26 6.89 -5.99
N ALA A 14 -2.56 6.78 -5.73
CA ALA A 14 -3.23 5.51 -5.50
C ALA A 14 -3.26 4.60 -6.75
N GLU A 15 -3.39 5.16 -7.95
CA GLU A 15 -3.41 4.38 -9.20
C GLU A 15 -2.04 3.75 -9.45
N ARG A 16 -0.97 4.56 -9.36
CA ARG A 16 0.42 4.06 -9.46
C ARG A 16 0.73 3.02 -8.39
N LEU A 17 0.30 3.25 -7.14
CA LEU A 17 0.50 2.28 -6.05
C LEU A 17 -0.30 1.00 -6.28
N THR A 18 -1.48 1.08 -6.92
CA THR A 18 -2.29 -0.10 -7.25
C THR A 18 -1.59 -0.95 -8.31
N GLU A 19 -1.04 -0.33 -9.34
CA GLU A 19 -0.23 -1.02 -10.35
C GLU A 19 1.00 -1.68 -9.71
N PHE A 20 1.72 -0.94 -8.86
CA PHE A 20 2.85 -1.49 -8.11
C PHE A 20 2.44 -2.68 -7.21
N ALA A 21 1.29 -2.60 -6.53
CA ALA A 21 0.76 -3.69 -5.73
C ALA A 21 0.40 -4.91 -6.60
N LEU A 22 -0.22 -4.72 -7.76
CA LEU A 22 -0.52 -5.81 -8.69
C LEU A 22 0.76 -6.51 -9.15
N GLU A 23 1.76 -5.75 -9.57
CA GLU A 23 3.06 -6.27 -9.99
C GLU A 23 3.72 -7.06 -8.85
N ALA A 24 3.77 -6.51 -7.64
CA ALA A 24 4.36 -7.19 -6.48
C ALA A 24 3.62 -8.49 -6.14
N LEU A 25 2.29 -8.48 -6.08
CA LEU A 25 1.47 -9.65 -5.74
C LEU A 25 1.54 -10.76 -6.80
N LEU A 26 1.68 -10.41 -8.07
CA LEU A 26 1.73 -11.38 -9.18
C LEU A 26 3.14 -11.85 -9.51
N ALA A 27 4.18 -11.09 -9.14
CA ALA A 27 5.58 -11.44 -9.43
C ALA A 27 6.00 -12.75 -8.74
N SER A 28 5.56 -12.98 -7.50
CA SER A 28 5.80 -14.24 -6.80
C SER A 28 4.78 -14.44 -5.66
N PRO A 29 4.59 -15.68 -5.18
CA PRO A 29 3.73 -15.96 -4.01
C PRO A 29 4.08 -15.14 -2.75
N GLU A 30 5.31 -14.64 -2.68
CA GLU A 30 5.85 -13.91 -1.53
C GLU A 30 6.16 -12.44 -1.82
N GLY A 31 5.81 -11.93 -3.01
CA GLY A 31 6.08 -10.55 -3.40
C GLY A 31 5.32 -9.51 -2.57
N TRP A 32 4.28 -9.95 -1.84
CA TRP A 32 3.59 -9.13 -0.85
C TRP A 32 4.50 -8.69 0.32
N ARG A 33 5.55 -9.46 0.67
CA ARG A 33 6.35 -9.19 1.88
C ARG A 33 7.12 -7.88 1.82
N SER A 34 7.66 -7.52 0.65
CA SER A 34 8.45 -6.30 0.52
C SER A 34 7.61 -5.05 0.23
N PHE A 35 6.37 -5.22 -0.24
CA PHE A 35 5.51 -4.11 -0.67
C PHE A 35 5.43 -2.97 0.34
N ALA A 36 5.25 -3.26 1.63
CA ALA A 36 5.13 -2.21 2.66
C ALA A 36 6.39 -1.34 2.74
N ARG A 37 7.58 -1.95 2.77
CA ARG A 37 8.85 -1.19 2.81
C ARG A 37 9.11 -0.47 1.49
N ASP A 38 8.94 -1.17 0.38
CA ASP A 38 9.26 -0.65 -0.95
C ASP A 38 8.35 0.53 -1.29
N SER A 39 7.05 0.44 -1.00
CA SER A 39 6.10 1.53 -1.25
C SER A 39 6.33 2.75 -0.35
N VAL A 40 6.72 2.56 0.92
CA VAL A 40 7.10 3.67 1.80
C VAL A 40 8.37 4.35 1.30
N PHE A 41 9.34 3.59 0.80
CA PHE A 41 10.58 4.14 0.23
C PHE A 41 10.35 4.88 -1.10
N ASP A 42 9.56 4.31 -2.00
CA ASP A 42 9.32 4.87 -3.34
C ASP A 42 8.30 6.02 -3.34
N CYS A 43 7.39 6.04 -2.37
CA CYS A 43 6.31 7.03 -2.24
C CYS A 43 6.23 7.64 -0.83
N PRO A 44 7.30 8.23 -0.28
CA PRO A 44 7.36 8.67 1.13
C PRO A 44 6.43 9.84 1.45
N ASP A 45 5.97 10.57 0.43
CA ASP A 45 5.03 11.69 0.56
C ASP A 45 3.56 11.28 0.40
N ALA A 46 3.29 10.03 0.00
CA ALA A 46 1.93 9.57 -0.21
C ALA A 46 1.16 9.50 1.13
N PRO A 47 -0.15 9.76 1.14
CA PRO A 47 -0.98 9.48 2.32
C PRO A 47 -0.92 7.98 2.68
N PRO A 48 -0.79 7.60 3.95
CA PRO A 48 -0.80 6.18 4.37
C PRO A 48 -1.98 5.38 3.83
N LEU A 49 -3.17 5.98 3.77
CA LEU A 49 -4.37 5.35 3.22
C LEU A 49 -4.25 5.02 1.73
N ALA A 50 -3.41 5.71 0.95
CA ALA A 50 -3.21 5.40 -0.46
C ALA A 50 -2.53 4.03 -0.65
N LEU A 51 -1.59 3.67 0.22
CA LEU A 51 -0.92 2.37 0.20
C LEU A 51 -1.89 1.25 0.56
N ILE A 52 -2.71 1.47 1.60
CA ILE A 52 -3.74 0.53 2.05
C ILE A 52 -4.79 0.31 0.95
N PHE A 53 -5.29 1.40 0.36
CA PHE A 53 -6.27 1.36 -0.72
C PHE A 53 -5.73 0.62 -1.95
N ALA A 54 -4.47 0.88 -2.33
CA ALA A 54 -3.82 0.19 -3.43
C ALA A 54 -3.76 -1.33 -3.23
N LEU A 55 -3.39 -1.80 -2.03
CA LEU A 55 -3.40 -3.23 -1.72
C LEU A 55 -4.78 -3.85 -1.80
N VAL A 56 -5.80 -3.17 -1.27
CA VAL A 56 -7.19 -3.65 -1.32
C VAL A 56 -7.66 -3.76 -2.77
N ASN A 57 -7.42 -2.74 -3.60
CA ASN A 57 -7.82 -2.76 -5.00
C ASN A 57 -7.06 -3.79 -5.82
N ALA A 58 -5.74 -3.90 -5.65
CA ALA A 58 -4.94 -4.89 -6.36
C ALA A 58 -5.41 -6.31 -6.00
N SER A 59 -5.61 -6.57 -4.71
CA SER A 59 -6.08 -7.87 -4.23
C SER A 59 -7.49 -8.21 -4.76
N ALA A 60 -8.42 -7.25 -4.72
CA ALA A 60 -9.77 -7.43 -5.25
C ALA A 60 -9.78 -7.69 -6.77
N GLN A 61 -8.93 -6.99 -7.53
CA GLN A 61 -8.78 -7.24 -8.97
C GLN A 61 -8.26 -8.65 -9.25
N ILE A 62 -7.27 -9.12 -8.49
CA ILE A 62 -6.77 -10.48 -8.63
C ILE A 62 -7.87 -11.50 -8.31
N GLU A 63 -8.63 -11.31 -7.23
CA GLU A 63 -9.76 -12.21 -6.91
C GLU A 63 -10.86 -12.23 -7.98
N ALA A 64 -11.07 -11.11 -8.67
CA ALA A 64 -12.07 -11.01 -9.74
C ALA A 64 -11.63 -11.72 -11.03
N ILE A 65 -10.32 -11.75 -11.31
CA ILE A 65 -9.76 -12.31 -12.55
C ILE A 65 -9.45 -13.80 -12.41
N PHE A 66 -8.91 -14.22 -11.26
CA PHE A 66 -8.38 -15.56 -11.09
C PHE A 66 -9.33 -16.48 -10.32
N SER A 67 -9.40 -17.74 -10.75
CA SER A 67 -10.26 -18.75 -10.12
C SER A 67 -9.84 -19.08 -8.68
N GLU A 68 -10.80 -19.58 -7.90
CA GLU A 68 -10.53 -20.14 -6.57
C GLU A 68 -9.48 -21.24 -6.61
N GLY A 69 -8.59 -21.27 -5.61
CA GLY A 69 -7.50 -22.24 -5.54
C GLY A 69 -6.27 -21.90 -6.38
N SER A 70 -6.30 -20.85 -7.21
CA SER A 70 -5.11 -20.40 -7.94
C SER A 70 -4.05 -19.80 -7.01
N PRO A 71 -2.75 -19.92 -7.34
CA PRO A 71 -1.69 -19.25 -6.60
C PRO A 71 -1.89 -17.72 -6.53
N ALA A 72 -2.42 -17.11 -7.60
CA ALA A 72 -2.72 -15.69 -7.63
C ALA A 72 -3.74 -15.29 -6.56
N ARG A 73 -4.78 -16.09 -6.33
CA ARG A 73 -5.76 -15.81 -5.26
C ARG A 73 -5.15 -15.94 -3.86
N THR A 74 -4.15 -16.81 -3.67
CA THR A 74 -3.40 -16.88 -2.42
C THR A 74 -2.58 -15.60 -2.20
N ALA A 75 -1.96 -15.07 -3.26
CA ALA A 75 -1.28 -13.78 -3.19
C ALA A 75 -2.24 -12.63 -2.85
N ALA A 76 -3.43 -12.60 -3.44
CA ALA A 76 -4.48 -11.62 -3.09
C ALA A 76 -4.89 -11.68 -1.62
N GLN A 77 -5.06 -12.88 -1.05
CA GLN A 77 -5.34 -13.05 0.38
C GLN A 77 -4.21 -12.47 1.25
N ASN A 78 -2.95 -12.65 0.85
CA ASN A 78 -1.83 -12.03 1.54
C ASN A 78 -1.82 -10.50 1.39
N GLY A 79 -2.20 -9.98 0.22
CA GLY A 79 -2.39 -8.54 0.01
C GLY A 79 -3.45 -7.93 0.93
N PHE A 80 -4.60 -8.59 1.10
CA PHE A 80 -5.62 -8.15 2.07
C PHE A 80 -5.12 -8.21 3.52
N ARG A 81 -4.39 -9.27 3.90
CA ARG A 81 -3.80 -9.36 5.24
C ARG A 81 -2.83 -8.22 5.48
N LEU A 82 -1.98 -7.91 4.50
CA LEU A 82 -1.04 -6.81 4.58
C LEU A 82 -1.74 -5.45 4.73
N ALA A 83 -2.81 -5.22 3.96
CA ALA A 83 -3.63 -4.01 4.10
C ALA A 83 -4.22 -3.88 5.51
N GLY A 84 -4.66 -5.00 6.11
CA GLY A 84 -5.15 -5.04 7.49
C GLY A 84 -4.07 -4.69 8.52
N LEU A 85 -2.85 -5.18 8.36
CA LEU A 85 -1.72 -4.85 9.23
C LEU A 85 -1.34 -3.37 9.14
N LEU A 86 -1.20 -2.82 7.93
CA LEU A 86 -0.92 -1.38 7.74
C LEU A 86 -2.04 -0.50 8.31
N SER A 87 -3.29 -0.95 8.22
CA SER A 87 -4.44 -0.25 8.83
C SER A 87 -4.35 -0.26 10.36
N ALA A 88 -3.90 -1.36 10.95
CA ALA A 88 -3.71 -1.46 12.41
C ALA A 88 -2.60 -0.53 12.90
N ASP A 89 -1.47 -0.47 12.19
CA ASP A 89 -0.38 0.47 12.49
C ASP A 89 -0.85 1.92 12.37
N LEU A 90 -1.55 2.27 11.29
CA LEU A 90 -2.09 3.62 11.11
C LEU A 90 -3.07 3.99 12.23
N TYR A 91 -3.95 3.06 12.61
CA TYR A 91 -4.87 3.25 13.72
C TYR A 91 -4.13 3.45 15.05
N ALA A 92 -3.08 2.67 15.31
CA ALA A 92 -2.25 2.82 16.50
C ALA A 92 -1.55 4.18 16.53
N MET A 93 -0.93 4.58 15.42
CA MET A 93 -0.27 5.90 15.27
C MET A 93 -1.25 7.04 15.55
N GLN A 94 -2.45 6.99 14.97
CA GLN A 94 -3.51 7.98 15.22
C GLN A 94 -3.96 8.01 16.69
N SER A 95 -4.17 6.84 17.28
CA SER A 95 -4.64 6.71 18.67
C SER A 95 -3.61 7.19 19.69
N LEU A 96 -2.32 7.06 19.36
CA LEU A 96 -1.21 7.51 20.18
C LEU A 96 -0.79 8.96 19.92
N GLY A 97 -1.42 9.65 18.95
CA GLY A 97 -1.06 11.00 18.55
C GLY A 97 0.30 11.11 17.86
N LEU A 98 0.77 10.02 17.25
CA LEU A 98 2.01 10.00 16.47
C LEU A 98 1.80 10.63 15.07
N PRO A 99 2.87 11.07 14.39
CA PRO A 99 2.81 11.46 12.97
C PRO A 99 2.17 10.35 12.13
N HIS A 100 1.29 10.71 11.18
CA HIS A 100 0.52 9.76 10.36
C HIS A 100 -0.01 10.37 9.05
N ALA A 101 0.60 11.47 8.59
CA ALA A 101 0.17 12.17 7.39
C ALA A 101 0.80 11.59 6.12
N ARG A 102 1.93 10.90 6.25
CA ARG A 102 2.78 10.46 5.15
C ARG A 102 3.19 9.00 5.31
N ALA A 103 3.42 8.31 4.20
CA ALA A 103 3.94 6.96 4.19
C ALA A 103 5.28 6.86 4.94
N ALA A 104 6.13 7.89 4.86
CA ALA A 104 7.38 7.96 5.64
C ALA A 104 7.16 7.86 7.16
N ASP A 105 6.00 8.29 7.68
CA ASP A 105 5.69 8.21 9.11
C ASP A 105 5.57 6.73 9.57
N PHE A 106 5.21 5.81 8.68
CA PHE A 106 5.28 4.37 8.97
C PHE A 106 6.71 3.92 9.24
N SER A 107 7.68 4.38 8.44
CA SER A 107 9.09 4.01 8.64
C SER A 107 9.57 4.46 10.02
N ASP A 108 9.23 5.69 10.43
CA ASP A 108 9.59 6.22 11.75
C ASP A 108 8.91 5.44 12.88
N TYR A 109 7.63 5.08 12.69
CA TYR A 109 6.90 4.23 13.63
C TYR A 109 7.54 2.84 13.75
N TRP A 110 7.90 2.20 12.64
CA TRP A 110 8.47 0.85 12.67
C TRP A 110 9.86 0.79 13.32
N HIS A 111 10.68 1.82 13.15
CA HIS A 111 11.98 1.90 13.82
C HIS A 111 11.86 2.15 15.33
N SER A 112 10.79 2.80 15.78
CA SER A 112 10.64 3.22 17.18
C SER A 112 9.75 2.32 18.02
N SER A 113 8.78 1.64 17.41
CA SER A 113 7.66 1.01 18.13
C SER A 113 7.39 -0.43 17.70
N ASP A 114 7.38 -0.72 16.39
CA ASP A 114 7.09 -2.07 15.87
C ASP A 114 7.97 -2.42 14.65
N PRO A 115 9.06 -3.20 14.82
CA PRO A 115 9.99 -3.50 13.74
C PRO A 115 9.50 -4.60 12.79
N TYR A 116 8.26 -5.09 12.89
CA TYR A 116 7.74 -6.20 12.07
C TYR A 116 8.05 -6.00 10.58
N PHE A 117 7.66 -4.85 10.03
CA PHE A 117 7.89 -4.55 8.61
C PHE A 117 9.35 -4.31 8.25
N LEU A 118 10.24 -4.03 9.20
CA LEU A 118 11.69 -3.91 8.95
C LEU A 118 12.37 -5.27 8.72
N THR A 119 11.74 -6.37 9.15
CA THR A 119 12.34 -7.71 9.13
C THR A 119 11.55 -8.74 8.33
N LEU A 120 10.35 -8.37 7.85
CA LEU A 120 9.48 -9.18 6.99
C LEU A 120 10.11 -9.50 5.63
#